data_AF-A0A973RC76-F1
#
_entry.id   AF-A0A973RC76-F1
#
_cell.length_a   1.000
_cell.length_b   1.000
_cell.length_c   1.000
_cell.angle_alpha   90.00
_cell.angle_beta   90.00
_cell.angle_gamma   90.00
#
_symmetry.space_group_name_H-M   'P 1'
#
loop_
_entity.id
_entity.type
_entity.pdbx_description
1 polymer ?
#
loop_
_entity_poly.entity_id
_entity_poly.type
_entity_poly.pdbx_seq_one_letter_code
_entity_poly.pdbx_strand_id
1 'polypeptide(L)'
;MTPAPLVVPARVFADLSRGRATPEACDLLVRAQHSKHLLLLRLVLDETVRRGHPQAAATRDAFDLLTAVESAAPDATARVIRYPAVGTWALRTVWHLLQGHPAERCGAAQPYRLAGLAASAALLGGAEVTVDLPAPSGLIHL
;
A
#
# COMPACT_ATOMS: atom_id res chain seq x y z
N MET A 1 -1.65 -2.28 -11.07
CA MET A 1 -1.17 -1.22 -10.16
C MET A 1 0.11 -0.49 -10.64
N THR A 2 0.03 0.40 -11.63
CA THR A 2 1.13 1.35 -11.95
C THR A 2 0.57 2.77 -11.92
N PRO A 3 1.11 3.70 -11.11
CA PRO A 3 0.56 5.04 -11.02
C PRO A 3 0.96 5.87 -12.25
N ALA A 4 0.00 6.66 -12.76
CA ALA A 4 0.27 7.63 -13.81
C ALA A 4 1.07 8.83 -13.29
N PRO A 5 1.88 9.51 -14.13
CA PRO A 5 2.57 10.74 -13.75
C PRO A 5 1.60 11.80 -13.22
N LEU A 6 1.97 12.44 -12.11
CA LEU A 6 1.20 13.54 -11.53
C LEU A 6 1.74 14.88 -12.03
N VAL A 7 0.92 15.62 -12.78
CA VAL A 7 1.23 16.99 -13.22
C VAL A 7 0.50 17.98 -12.32
N VAL A 8 1.22 18.98 -11.79
CA VAL A 8 0.64 20.03 -10.95
C VAL A 8 0.39 21.28 -11.80
N PRO A 9 -0.88 21.68 -12.04
CA PRO A 9 -1.17 22.91 -12.76
C PRO A 9 -0.65 24.13 -12.02
N ALA A 10 -0.13 25.12 -12.75
CA ALA A 10 0.45 26.34 -12.17
C ALA A 10 -0.51 27.07 -11.20
N ARG A 11 -1.82 27.10 -11.53
CA ARG A 11 -2.85 27.68 -10.66
C ARG A 11 -2.97 26.95 -9.32
N VAL A 12 -2.97 25.62 -9.34
CA VAL A 12 -3.09 24.77 -8.15
C VAL A 12 -1.84 24.91 -7.29
N PHE A 13 -0.66 24.94 -7.91
CA PHE A 13 0.59 25.21 -7.20
C PHE A 13 0.56 26.58 -6.51
N ALA A 14 0.05 27.61 -7.19
CA ALA A 14 -0.05 28.97 -6.65
C ALA A 14 -1.08 29.10 -5.52
N ASP A 15 -2.14 28.27 -5.51
CA ASP A 15 -3.08 28.19 -4.41
C ASP A 15 -2.46 27.48 -3.20
N LEU A 16 -1.85 26.31 -3.41
CA LEU A 16 -1.19 25.52 -2.37
C LEU A 16 -0.06 26.31 -1.69
N SER A 17 0.76 27.04 -2.45
CA SER A 17 1.87 27.84 -1.91
C SER A 17 1.40 29.02 -1.04
N ARG A 18 0.15 29.45 -1.20
CA ARG A 18 -0.51 30.46 -0.36
C ARG A 18 -1.32 29.85 0.77
N GLY A 19 -1.27 28.53 0.97
CA GLY A 19 -2.05 27.81 1.97
C GLY A 19 -3.55 27.73 1.66
N ARG A 20 -3.96 27.93 0.40
CA ARG A 20 -5.38 27.87 0.00
C ARG A 20 -5.78 26.42 -0.27
N ALA A 21 -6.87 25.99 0.36
CA ALA A 21 -7.51 24.71 0.09
C ALA A 21 -8.67 24.91 -0.88
N THR A 22 -8.42 24.67 -2.17
CA THR A 22 -9.48 24.65 -3.20
C THR A 22 -9.90 23.20 -3.48
N PRO A 23 -11.13 22.95 -3.98
CA PRO A 23 -11.56 21.60 -4.35
C PRO A 23 -10.60 20.92 -5.34
N GLU A 24 -10.10 21.65 -6.33
CA GLU A 24 -9.12 21.15 -7.29
C GLU A 24 -7.78 20.80 -6.64
N ALA A 25 -7.29 21.65 -5.71
CA ALA A 25 -6.08 21.36 -4.96
C ALA A 25 -6.23 20.13 -4.07
N CYS A 26 -7.38 19.98 -3.40
CA CYS A 26 -7.69 18.82 -2.58
C CYS A 26 -7.76 17.54 -3.43
N ASP A 27 -8.43 17.55 -4.57
CA ASP A 27 -8.48 16.41 -5.48
C ASP A 27 -7.07 16.01 -5.96
N LEU A 28 -6.26 16.99 -6.36
CA LEU A 28 -4.88 16.75 -6.77
C LEU A 28 -4.05 16.11 -5.65
N LEU A 29 -4.15 16.60 -4.41
CA LEU A 29 -3.46 16.02 -3.26
C LEU A 29 -3.94 14.60 -2.96
N VAL A 30 -5.26 14.36 -3.04
CA VAL A 30 -5.86 13.05 -2.83
C VAL A 30 -5.36 12.06 -3.88
N ARG A 31 -5.26 12.46 -5.16
CA ARG A 31 -4.65 11.67 -6.23
C ARG A 31 -3.15 11.44 -6.00
N ALA A 32 -2.41 12.48 -5.60
CA ALA A 32 -0.98 12.39 -5.29
C ALA A 32 -0.69 11.37 -4.18
N GLN A 33 -1.48 11.38 -3.11
CA GLN A 33 -1.33 10.46 -1.99
C GLN A 33 -1.60 9.01 -2.42
N HIS A 34 -2.62 8.79 -3.25
CA HIS A 34 -2.89 7.46 -3.82
C HIS A 34 -1.74 6.97 -4.71
N SER A 35 -1.25 7.80 -5.64
CA SER A 35 -0.10 7.46 -6.48
C SER A 35 1.15 7.15 -5.65
N LYS A 36 1.42 7.94 -4.60
CA LYS A 36 2.52 7.69 -3.66
C LYS A 36 2.38 6.34 -2.97
N HIS A 37 1.19 6.01 -2.48
CA HIS A 37 0.96 4.72 -1.82
C HIS A 37 1.16 3.56 -2.80
N LEU A 38 0.66 3.64 -4.04
CA LEU A 38 0.93 2.62 -5.07
C LEU A 38 2.43 2.41 -5.30
N LEU A 39 3.21 3.50 -5.42
CA LEU A 39 4.67 3.40 -5.52
C LEU A 39 5.31 2.74 -4.30
N LEU A 40 4.87 3.09 -3.09
CA LEU A 40 5.38 2.49 -1.86
C LEU A 40 5.05 1.00 -1.78
N LEU A 41 3.84 0.57 -2.14
CA LEU A 41 3.47 -0.84 -2.17
C LEU A 41 4.32 -1.62 -3.18
N ARG A 42 4.56 -1.02 -4.36
CA ARG A 42 5.44 -1.60 -5.36
C ARG A 42 6.88 -1.72 -4.87
N LEU A 43 7.39 -0.68 -4.19
CA LEU A 43 8.70 -0.71 -3.56
C LEU A 43 8.79 -1.77 -2.45
N VAL A 44 7.74 -1.98 -1.65
CA VAL A 44 7.71 -3.07 -0.67
C VAL A 44 7.96 -4.41 -1.37
N LEU A 45 7.25 -4.71 -2.46
CA LEU A 45 7.48 -5.94 -3.23
C LEU A 45 8.91 -6.00 -3.78
N ASP A 46 9.32 -4.97 -4.53
CA ASP A 46 10.59 -4.96 -5.25
C ASP A 46 11.82 -4.98 -4.30
N GLU A 47 11.77 -4.26 -3.18
CA GLU A 47 12.83 -4.26 -2.17
C GLU A 47 12.88 -5.57 -1.37
N THR A 48 11.74 -6.23 -1.14
CA THR A 48 11.68 -7.53 -0.45
C THR A 48 12.27 -8.64 -1.32
N VAL A 49 11.88 -8.70 -2.60
CA VAL A 49 12.38 -9.71 -3.55
C VAL A 49 13.87 -9.52 -3.81
N ARG A 50 14.32 -8.29 -4.10
CA ARG A 50 15.72 -8.02 -4.47
C ARG A 50 16.71 -8.39 -3.36
N ARG A 51 16.30 -8.30 -2.10
CA ARG A 51 17.14 -8.65 -0.93
C ARG A 51 17.07 -10.12 -0.54
N GLY A 52 16.27 -10.94 -1.23
CA GLY A 52 16.07 -12.34 -0.83
C GLY A 52 15.46 -12.45 0.57
N HIS A 53 14.59 -11.52 0.96
CA HIS A 53 13.98 -11.54 2.29
C HIS A 53 13.19 -12.85 2.50
N PRO A 54 13.17 -13.45 3.71
CA PRO A 54 12.46 -14.71 3.96
C PRO A 54 10.98 -14.70 3.58
N GLN A 55 10.35 -13.53 3.56
CA GLN A 55 8.94 -13.34 3.19
C GLN A 55 8.73 -12.98 1.70
N ALA A 56 9.74 -13.09 0.84
CA ALA A 56 9.65 -12.65 -0.56
C ALA A 56 8.55 -13.37 -1.35
N ALA A 57 8.37 -14.68 -1.15
CA ALA A 57 7.30 -15.45 -1.79
C ALA A 57 5.92 -14.95 -1.32
N ALA A 58 5.67 -14.97 -0.01
CA ALA A 58 4.41 -14.48 0.57
C ALA A 58 4.07 -13.02 0.19
N THR A 59 5.10 -12.16 0.06
CA THR A 59 4.92 -10.76 -0.35
C THR A 59 4.50 -10.66 -1.82
N ARG A 60 5.03 -11.51 -2.69
CA ARG A 60 4.64 -11.61 -4.09
C ARG A 60 3.20 -12.09 -4.21
N ASP A 61 2.88 -13.20 -3.55
CA ASP A 61 1.54 -13.79 -3.59
C ASP A 61 0.48 -12.78 -3.08
N ALA A 62 0.81 -12.05 -2.02
CA ALA A 62 -0.04 -11.00 -1.48
C ALA A 62 -0.21 -9.79 -2.43
N PHE A 63 0.84 -9.41 -3.17
CA PHE A 63 0.75 -8.33 -4.16
C PHE A 63 -0.07 -8.74 -5.37
N ASP A 64 0.09 -9.99 -5.83
CA ASP A 64 -0.68 -10.56 -6.93
C ASP A 64 -2.15 -10.68 -6.54
N LEU A 65 -2.45 -11.12 -5.31
CA LEU A 65 -3.81 -11.13 -4.77
C LEU A 65 -4.41 -9.73 -4.69
N LEU A 66 -3.67 -8.74 -4.19
CA LEU A 66 -4.15 -7.34 -4.16
C LEU A 66 -4.45 -6.81 -5.57
N THR A 67 -3.66 -7.20 -6.57
CA THR A 67 -3.88 -6.83 -7.98
C THR A 67 -5.11 -7.53 -8.57
N ALA A 68 -5.35 -8.79 -8.21
CA ALA A 68 -6.57 -9.51 -8.57
C ALA A 68 -7.81 -8.85 -7.95
N VAL A 69 -7.74 -8.48 -6.67
CA VAL A 69 -8.80 -7.74 -5.97
C VAL A 69 -9.01 -6.34 -6.56
N GLU A 70 -7.95 -5.63 -6.96
CA GLU A 70 -8.07 -4.35 -7.67
C GLU A 70 -8.91 -4.50 -8.94
N SER A 71 -8.72 -5.60 -9.68
CA SER A 71 -9.45 -5.86 -10.92
C SER A 71 -10.94 -6.15 -10.68
N ALA A 72 -11.28 -6.82 -9.57
CA ALA A 72 -12.66 -7.16 -9.22
C ALA A 72 -13.39 -6.04 -8.45
N ALA A 73 -12.69 -5.29 -7.62
CA ALA A 73 -13.22 -4.29 -6.70
C ALA A 73 -12.31 -3.05 -6.63
N PRO A 74 -12.22 -2.26 -7.72
CA PRO A 74 -11.29 -1.15 -7.83
C PRO A 74 -11.52 -0.04 -6.78
N ASP A 75 -12.78 0.31 -6.51
CA ASP A 75 -13.12 1.38 -5.56
C ASP A 75 -12.81 0.97 -4.11
N ALA A 76 -13.10 -0.28 -3.74
CA ALA A 76 -12.78 -0.84 -2.43
C ALA A 76 -11.25 -0.88 -2.23
N THR A 77 -10.52 -1.32 -3.25
CA THR A 77 -9.06 -1.37 -3.24
C THR A 77 -8.46 0.03 -3.11
N ALA A 78 -8.94 0.99 -3.90
CA ALA A 78 -8.50 2.37 -3.83
C ALA A 78 -8.76 2.98 -2.44
N ARG A 79 -9.91 2.67 -1.82
CA ARG A 79 -10.25 3.12 -0.46
C ARG A 79 -9.29 2.58 0.59
N VAL A 80 -8.96 1.28 0.55
CA VAL A 80 -7.99 0.67 1.47
C VAL A 80 -6.61 1.30 1.30
N ILE A 81 -6.12 1.40 0.07
CA ILE A 81 -4.79 1.95 -0.24
C ILE A 81 -4.65 3.39 0.23
N ARG A 82 -5.72 4.20 0.16
CA ARG A 82 -5.71 5.60 0.61
C ARG A 82 -5.65 5.77 2.13
N TYR A 83 -5.86 4.70 2.90
CA TYR A 83 -5.89 4.82 4.36
C TYR A 83 -4.51 5.23 4.91
N PRO A 84 -4.43 6.25 5.81
CA PRO A 84 -3.14 6.81 6.24
C PRO A 84 -2.17 5.77 6.84
N ALA A 85 -2.69 4.78 7.57
CA ALA A 85 -1.88 3.73 8.18
C ALA A 85 -1.16 2.86 7.13
N VAL A 86 -1.71 2.71 5.92
CA VAL A 86 -1.07 1.98 4.81
C VAL A 86 0.18 2.71 4.35
N GLY A 87 0.10 4.04 4.16
CA GLY A 87 1.24 4.86 3.79
C GLY A 87 2.35 4.82 4.83
N THR A 88 2.00 4.95 6.12
CA THR A 88 2.96 4.89 7.22
C THR A 88 3.65 3.53 7.29
N TRP A 89 2.88 2.44 7.20
CA TRP A 89 3.44 1.08 7.19
C TRP A 89 4.36 0.87 5.98
N ALA A 90 3.91 1.17 4.77
CA ALA A 90 4.66 0.92 3.55
C ALA A 90 5.98 1.72 3.52
N LEU A 91 5.96 3.00 3.89
CA LEU A 91 7.16 3.82 4.00
C LEU A 91 8.15 3.25 5.02
N ARG A 92 7.66 2.84 6.20
CA ARG A 92 8.51 2.26 7.25
C ARG A 92 9.11 0.92 6.80
N THR A 93 8.33 0.06 6.14
CA THR A 93 8.81 -1.21 5.60
C THR A 93 9.88 -1.00 4.54
N VAL A 94 9.66 -0.10 3.57
CA VAL A 94 10.67 0.25 2.57
C VAL A 94 11.94 0.77 3.25
N TRP A 95 11.82 1.68 4.22
CA TRP A 95 12.97 2.19 4.96
C TRP A 95 13.77 1.07 5.65
N HIS A 96 13.11 0.14 6.34
CA HIS A 96 13.81 -0.99 6.98
C HIS A 96 14.49 -1.91 5.96
N LEU A 97 13.82 -2.22 4.85
CA LEU A 97 14.40 -3.01 3.77
C LEU A 97 15.65 -2.32 3.21
N LEU A 98 15.56 -1.03 2.89
CA LEU A 98 16.69 -0.26 2.35
C LEU A 98 17.91 -0.24 3.29
N GLN A 99 17.70 -0.22 4.61
CA GLN A 99 18.78 -0.26 5.60
C GLN A 99 19.32 -1.67 5.87
N GLY A 100 18.77 -2.72 5.25
CA GLY A 100 19.21 -4.09 5.46
C GLY A 100 18.95 -4.60 6.88
N HIS A 101 17.96 -4.05 7.58
CA HIS A 101 17.61 -4.53 8.91
C HIS A 101 17.10 -5.98 8.85
N PRO A 102 17.52 -6.86 9.78
CA PRO A 102 16.99 -8.21 9.83
C PRO A 102 15.49 -8.19 10.15
N ALA A 103 14.76 -9.19 9.66
CA ALA A 103 13.30 -9.27 9.75
C ALA A 103 12.77 -9.13 11.19
N GLU A 104 13.52 -9.63 12.18
CA GLU A 104 13.18 -9.53 13.60
C GLU A 104 13.17 -8.08 14.11
N ARG A 105 14.01 -7.21 13.52
CA ARG A 105 14.14 -5.79 13.89
C ARG A 105 13.18 -4.87 13.13
N CYS A 106 12.40 -5.40 12.18
CA CYS A 106 11.41 -4.63 11.43
C CYS A 106 10.15 -4.32 12.26
N GLY A 107 9.95 -4.96 13.43
CA GLY A 107 8.78 -4.75 14.29
C GLY A 107 7.46 -4.95 13.52
N ALA A 108 6.54 -3.98 13.59
CA ALA A 108 5.28 -4.00 12.84
C ALA A 108 5.43 -3.77 11.32
N ALA A 109 6.62 -3.39 10.83
CA ALA A 109 6.89 -3.07 9.43
C ALA A 109 7.22 -4.35 8.64
N GLN A 110 6.22 -5.22 8.47
CA GLN A 110 6.39 -6.52 7.82
C GLN A 110 5.84 -6.52 6.38
N PRO A 111 6.64 -6.90 5.35
CA PRO A 111 6.19 -6.97 3.95
C PRO A 111 4.92 -7.78 3.69
N TYR A 112 4.74 -8.91 4.39
CA TYR A 112 3.57 -9.79 4.19
C TYR A 112 2.22 -9.10 4.45
N ARG A 113 2.19 -7.96 5.15
CA ARG A 113 0.94 -7.25 5.49
C ARG A 113 0.18 -6.73 4.26
N LEU A 114 0.79 -6.79 3.06
CA LEU A 114 0.06 -6.71 1.79
C LEU A 114 -1.16 -7.64 1.75
N ALA A 115 -1.06 -8.84 2.33
CA ALA A 115 -2.15 -9.82 2.34
C ALA A 115 -3.37 -9.29 3.12
N GLY A 116 -3.12 -8.56 4.21
CA GLY A 116 -4.19 -7.89 4.98
C GLY A 116 -4.87 -6.77 4.21
N LEU A 117 -4.14 -6.08 3.31
CA LEU A 117 -4.73 -5.08 2.42
C LEU A 117 -5.64 -5.73 1.37
N ALA A 118 -5.19 -6.84 0.77
CA ALA A 118 -5.99 -7.59 -0.18
C ALA A 118 -7.26 -8.14 0.47
N ALA A 119 -7.15 -8.73 1.67
CA ALA A 119 -8.28 -9.20 2.46
C ALA A 119 -9.28 -8.07 2.76
N SER A 120 -8.78 -6.92 3.22
CA SER A 120 -9.62 -5.76 3.54
C SER A 120 -10.34 -5.23 2.30
N ALA A 121 -9.66 -5.16 1.17
CA ALA A 121 -10.24 -4.69 -0.09
C ALA A 121 -11.30 -5.68 -0.62
N ALA A 122 -11.04 -6.99 -0.51
CA ALA A 122 -11.98 -8.01 -0.92
C ALA A 122 -13.26 -7.99 -0.06
N LEU A 123 -13.11 -7.89 1.27
CA LEU A 123 -14.24 -7.76 2.20
C LEU A 123 -15.07 -6.51 1.91
N LEU A 124 -14.43 -5.36 1.69
CA LEU A 124 -15.12 -4.12 1.36
C LEU A 124 -15.78 -4.14 -0.02
N GLY A 125 -15.21 -4.91 -0.95
CA GLY A 125 -15.69 -5.04 -2.32
C GLY A 125 -16.67 -6.17 -2.56
N GLY A 126 -16.91 -7.03 -1.56
CA GLY A 126 -17.71 -8.25 -1.72
C GLY A 126 -17.07 -9.28 -2.67
N ALA A 127 -15.75 -9.26 -2.82
CA ALA A 127 -15.02 -10.22 -3.66
C ALA A 127 -14.64 -11.46 -2.85
N GLU A 128 -14.85 -12.64 -3.43
CA GLU A 128 -14.43 -13.90 -2.82
C GLU A 128 -12.93 -14.12 -3.05
N VAL A 129 -12.17 -14.28 -1.95
CA VAL A 129 -10.73 -14.53 -2.00
C VAL A 129 -10.31 -15.49 -0.89
N THR A 130 -9.28 -16.28 -1.19
CA THR A 130 -8.54 -17.05 -0.18
C THR A 130 -7.24 -16.33 0.11
N VAL A 131 -6.92 -16.10 1.38
CA VAL A 131 -5.71 -15.41 1.78
C VAL A 131 -5.11 -16.03 3.03
N ASP A 132 -3.81 -16.28 2.99
CA ASP A 132 -3.06 -16.75 4.15
C ASP A 132 -2.52 -15.56 4.95
N LEU A 133 -3.00 -15.41 6.19
CA LEU A 133 -2.55 -14.37 7.11
C LEU A 133 -1.80 -15.01 8.27
N PRO A 134 -0.56 -14.58 8.56
CA PRO A 134 0.14 -15.08 9.74
C PRO A 134 -0.56 -14.55 11.00
N ALA A 135 -0.83 -15.46 11.94
CA ALA A 135 -1.38 -15.13 13.25
C ALA A 135 -0.24 -14.68 14.20
N PRO A 136 -0.08 -13.37 14.49
CA PRO A 136 1.10 -12.88 15.22
C PRO A 136 1.19 -13.38 16.67
N SER A 137 0.11 -13.95 17.20
CA SER A 137 0.02 -14.50 18.57
C SER A 137 -0.67 -15.85 18.64
N GLY A 138 -0.83 -16.56 17.51
CA GLY A 138 -1.39 -17.91 17.47
C GLY A 138 -2.72 -18.04 18.21
N LEU A 139 -3.79 -17.44 17.69
CA LEU A 139 -5.18 -17.88 17.86
C LEU A 139 -6.05 -17.04 16.92
N ILE A 140 -6.71 -17.70 15.98
CA ILE A 140 -7.77 -17.13 15.16
C ILE A 140 -9.05 -17.82 15.62
N HIS A 141 -9.96 -17.06 16.22
CA HIS A 141 -11.35 -17.48 16.36
C HIS A 141 -12.13 -16.92 15.17
N LEU A 142 -12.67 -17.83 14.36
CA LEU A 142 -13.65 -17.56 13.30
C LEU A 142 -14.90 -18.39 13.57
#